data_AF-A0A9D1LN22-F1
#
_entry.id   AF-A0A9D1LN22-F1
#
_cell.length_a   1.000
_cell.length_b   1.000
_cell.length_c   1.000
_cell.angle_alpha   90.00
_cell.angle_beta   90.00
_cell.angle_gamma   90.00
#
_symmetry.space_group_name_H-M   'P 1'
#
loop_
_entity.id
_entity.type
_entity.pdbx_description
1 polymer ?
#
loop_
_entity_poly.entity_id
_entity_poly.type
_entity_poly.pdbx_seq_one_letter_code
_entity_poly.pdbx_strand_id
1 'polypeptide(L)'
;MMVNRISWSLAISAALGLSACFVSGSLIVGGGVLICSFACLFLLVGPLLSGYARGKRRKEEAGAFISSYLLSLSATNSHEKAFDAACVGVKGELKSIVDSICELSAMEKVEYLSSYFDDSVYPMFVSVLKLHQEQGGDVLRLSGELLSESGRVVEETIAFHGAGIRIFVQFCLMWGLSLLVLIFIKLGLSQFSDYLDGSLAALGSTIAYFALLLLSIVAFAARFSDGKFALFAGRRPKGK
;
A
#
# COMPACT_ATOMS: atom_id res chain seq x y z
N MET A 1 14.75 -4.82 5.70
CA MET A 1 13.48 -4.94 4.93
C MET A 1 13.67 -5.46 3.50
N MET A 2 14.77 -5.15 2.79
CA MET A 2 14.99 -5.64 1.41
C MET A 2 15.12 -7.17 1.29
N VAL A 3 15.77 -7.84 2.25
CA VAL A 3 15.96 -9.30 2.24
C VAL A 3 14.62 -10.04 2.23
N ASN A 4 13.64 -9.62 3.04
CA ASN A 4 12.32 -10.27 3.08
C ASN A 4 11.54 -10.08 1.76
N ARG A 5 11.74 -8.95 1.08
CA ARG A 5 11.08 -8.65 -0.20
C ARG A 5 11.63 -9.54 -1.33
N ILE A 6 12.94 -9.75 -1.37
CA ILE A 6 13.58 -10.63 -2.36
C ILE A 6 13.11 -12.07 -2.14
N SER A 7 13.17 -12.57 -0.90
CA SER A 7 12.77 -13.95 -0.59
C SER A 7 11.33 -14.25 -0.99
N TRP A 8 10.38 -13.35 -0.71
CA TRP A 8 8.97 -13.60 -1.06
C TRP A 8 8.73 -13.52 -2.57
N SER A 9 9.34 -12.55 -3.26
CA SER A 9 9.23 -12.46 -4.73
C SER A 9 9.80 -13.70 -5.43
N LEU A 10 10.88 -14.27 -4.87
CA LEU A 10 11.52 -15.47 -5.39
C LEU A 10 10.68 -16.72 -5.13
N ALA A 11 10.06 -16.84 -3.96
CA ALA A 11 9.16 -17.95 -3.65
C ALA A 11 7.93 -17.99 -4.57
N ILE A 12 7.30 -16.83 -4.82
CA ILE A 12 6.11 -16.74 -5.69
C ILE A 12 6.49 -17.00 -7.16
N SER A 13 7.57 -16.39 -7.65
CA SER A 13 8.03 -16.63 -9.03
C SER A 13 8.47 -18.07 -9.26
N ALA A 14 9.08 -18.73 -8.27
CA ALA A 14 9.40 -20.15 -8.34
C ALA A 14 8.13 -21.02 -8.42
N ALA A 15 7.10 -20.74 -7.62
CA ALA A 15 5.83 -21.47 -7.68
C ALA A 15 5.12 -21.29 -9.04
N LEU A 16 5.14 -20.07 -9.59
CA LEU A 16 4.61 -19.80 -10.94
C LEU A 16 5.43 -20.48 -12.04
N GLY A 17 6.75 -20.48 -11.94
CA GLY A 17 7.63 -21.17 -12.88
C GLY A 17 7.44 -22.70 -12.85
N LEU A 18 7.31 -23.29 -11.66
CA LEU A 18 7.06 -24.72 -11.50
C LEU A 18 5.70 -25.12 -12.04
N SER A 19 4.64 -24.35 -11.75
CA SER A 19 3.31 -24.61 -12.31
C SER A 19 3.30 -24.45 -13.84
N ALA A 20 4.01 -23.46 -14.40
CA ALA A 20 4.17 -23.32 -15.84
C ALA A 20 4.94 -24.48 -16.47
N CYS A 21 6.01 -24.95 -15.83
CA CYS A 21 6.78 -26.12 -16.27
C CYS A 21 5.92 -27.38 -16.28
N PHE A 22 5.09 -27.57 -15.26
CA PHE A 22 4.19 -28.71 -15.15
C PHE A 22 3.11 -28.70 -16.24
N VAL A 23 2.48 -27.54 -16.47
CA VAL A 23 1.42 -27.40 -17.49
C VAL A 23 1.98 -27.51 -18.91
N SER A 24 3.13 -26.89 -19.17
CA SER A 24 3.72 -26.85 -20.51
C SER A 24 4.52 -28.09 -20.88
N GLY A 25 5.00 -28.87 -19.92
CA GLY A 25 5.99 -29.93 -20.16
C GLY A 25 7.36 -29.43 -20.63
N SER A 26 7.55 -28.11 -20.80
CA SER A 26 8.77 -27.50 -21.33
C SER A 26 9.49 -26.67 -20.26
N LEU A 27 10.75 -27.01 -20.03
CA LEU A 27 11.66 -26.25 -19.17
C LEU A 27 11.89 -24.82 -19.67
N ILE A 28 11.83 -24.60 -20.98
CA ILE A 28 12.03 -23.28 -21.59
C ILE A 28 10.89 -22.34 -21.19
N VAL A 29 9.64 -22.81 -21.28
CA VAL A 29 8.46 -22.03 -20.89
C VAL A 29 8.45 -21.78 -19.39
N GLY A 30 8.73 -22.80 -18.58
CA GLY A 30 8.82 -22.66 -17.12
C GLY A 30 9.90 -21.65 -16.69
N GLY A 31 11.09 -21.72 -17.29
CA GLY A 31 12.18 -20.77 -17.05
C GLY A 31 11.84 -19.35 -17.49
N GLY A 32 11.22 -19.18 -18.65
CA GLY A 32 10.76 -17.88 -19.15
C GLY A 32 9.73 -17.23 -18.22
N VAL A 33 8.74 -18.00 -17.76
CA VAL A 33 7.73 -17.53 -16.80
C VAL A 33 8.37 -17.19 -15.46
N LEU A 34 9.34 -17.97 -14.98
CA LEU A 34 10.06 -17.67 -13.73
C LEU A 34 10.80 -16.33 -13.82
N ILE A 35 11.62 -16.11 -14.85
CA ILE A 35 12.40 -14.88 -15.01
C ILE A 35 11.46 -13.67 -15.19
N CYS A 36 10.45 -13.80 -16.04
CA CYS A 36 9.50 -12.73 -16.31
C CYS A 36 8.67 -12.37 -15.06
N SER A 37 8.18 -13.38 -14.33
CA SER A 37 7.43 -13.16 -13.08
C SER A 37 8.30 -12.55 -11.99
N PHE A 38 9.55 -12.99 -11.85
CA PHE A 38 10.50 -12.40 -10.89
C PHE A 38 10.76 -10.93 -11.22
N ALA A 39 11.09 -10.62 -12.48
CA ALA A 39 11.33 -9.24 -12.92
C ALA A 39 10.10 -8.36 -12.67
N CYS A 40 8.91 -8.85 -13.03
CA CYS A 40 7.65 -8.14 -12.83
C CYS A 40 7.34 -7.88 -11.35
N LEU A 41 7.44 -8.89 -10.49
CA LEU A 41 7.19 -8.76 -9.05
C LEU A 41 8.22 -7.82 -8.38
N PHE A 42 9.49 -7.92 -8.77
CA PHE A 42 10.55 -7.13 -8.16
C PHE A 42 10.51 -5.65 -8.58
N LEU A 43 10.36 -5.40 -9.89
CA LEU A 43 10.44 -4.06 -10.50
C LEU A 43 9.12 -3.29 -10.43
N LEU A 44 7.96 -3.94 -10.58
CA LEU A 44 6.66 -3.25 -10.62
C LEU A 44 5.95 -3.34 -9.27
N VAL A 45 5.72 -4.55 -8.78
CA VAL A 45 4.89 -4.77 -7.57
C VAL A 45 5.63 -4.34 -6.30
N GLY A 46 6.94 -4.58 -6.24
CA GLY A 46 7.80 -4.21 -5.12
C GLY A 46 7.80 -2.71 -4.76
N PRO A 47 8.06 -1.77 -5.69
CA PRO A 47 7.99 -0.35 -5.37
C PRO A 47 6.58 0.08 -4.98
N LEU A 48 5.54 -0.43 -5.64
CA LEU A 48 4.14 -0.10 -5.34
C LEU A 48 3.75 -0.46 -3.90
N LEU A 49 4.03 -1.70 -3.48
CA LEU A 49 3.79 -2.14 -2.11
C LEU A 49 4.59 -1.33 -1.08
N SER A 50 5.85 -1.00 -1.38
CA SER A 50 6.67 -0.21 -0.47
C SER A 50 6.17 1.23 -0.34
N GLY A 51 5.66 1.82 -1.42
CA GLY A 51 5.02 3.14 -1.42
C GLY A 51 3.74 3.12 -0.60
N TYR A 52 2.90 2.10 -0.79
CA TYR A 52 1.68 1.91 0.01
C TYR A 52 2.00 1.73 1.50
N ALA A 53 2.95 0.88 1.87
CA ALA A 53 3.33 0.64 3.25
C ALA A 53 3.87 1.91 3.93
N ARG A 54 4.67 2.71 3.21
CA ARG A 54 5.13 4.02 3.70
C ARG A 54 3.97 4.99 3.89
N GLY A 55 3.06 5.08 2.92
CA GLY A 55 1.87 5.93 3.02
C GLY A 55 1.01 5.57 4.23
N LYS A 56 0.69 4.28 4.38
CA LYS A 56 -0.09 3.77 5.52
C LYS A 56 0.57 4.14 6.86
N ARG A 57 1.87 3.89 6.99
CA ARG A 57 2.64 4.22 8.19
C ARG A 57 2.57 5.72 8.50
N ARG A 58 2.73 6.58 7.50
CA ARG A 58 2.64 8.04 7.68
C ARG A 58 1.26 8.49 8.14
N LYS A 59 0.18 7.87 7.65
CA LYS A 59 -1.20 8.15 8.12
C LYS A 59 -1.42 7.75 9.56
N GLU A 60 -0.96 6.56 9.95
CA GLU A 60 -1.02 6.09 11.34
C GLU A 60 -0.20 6.99 12.27
N GLU A 61 1.01 7.39 11.84
CA GLU A 61 1.86 8.36 12.55
C GLU A 61 1.18 9.74 12.65
N ALA A 62 0.50 10.20 11.60
CA ALA A 62 -0.23 11.48 11.59
C ALA A 62 -1.39 11.47 12.59
N GLY A 63 -2.23 10.43 12.57
CA GLY A 63 -3.38 10.31 13.48
C GLY A 63 -2.95 10.23 14.95
N ALA A 64 -1.89 9.46 15.24
CA ALA A 64 -1.31 9.39 16.58
C ALA A 64 -0.75 10.75 17.02
N PHE A 65 -0.01 11.43 16.15
CA PHE A 65 0.56 12.75 16.43
C PHE A 65 -0.54 13.78 16.72
N ILE A 66 -1.56 13.88 15.86
CA ILE A 66 -2.68 14.83 16.02
C ILE A 66 -3.41 14.58 17.36
N SER A 67 -3.70 13.31 17.66
CA SER A 67 -4.41 12.94 18.90
C SER A 67 -3.60 13.30 20.15
N SER A 68 -2.31 12.96 20.17
CA SER A 68 -1.42 13.31 21.28
C SER A 68 -1.24 14.82 21.42
N TYR A 69 -1.08 15.54 20.31
CA TYR A 69 -0.92 16.98 20.31
C TYR A 69 -2.16 17.68 20.88
N LEU A 70 -3.37 17.33 20.42
CA LEU A 70 -4.60 17.94 20.91
C LEU A 70 -4.86 17.64 22.39
N LEU A 71 -4.60 16.40 22.82
CA LEU A 71 -4.72 16.03 24.23
C LEU A 71 -3.76 16.85 25.10
N SER A 72 -2.49 16.95 24.71
CA SER A 72 -1.51 17.73 25.47
C SER A 72 -1.76 19.23 25.39
N LEU A 73 -2.24 19.75 24.27
CA LEU A 73 -2.63 21.15 24.13
C LEU A 73 -3.80 21.48 25.08
N SER A 74 -4.79 20.60 25.17
CA SER A 74 -5.92 20.77 26.09
C SER A 74 -5.53 20.74 27.57
N ALA A 75 -4.53 19.93 27.92
CA ALA A 75 -4.07 19.79 29.30
C ALA A 75 -3.13 20.93 29.73
N THR A 76 -2.30 21.43 28.79
CA THR A 76 -1.21 22.36 29.12
C THR A 76 -1.43 23.79 28.62
N ASN A 77 -2.39 24.01 27.71
CA ASN A 77 -2.63 25.27 27.00
C ASN A 77 -1.36 25.89 26.37
N SER A 78 -0.36 25.06 26.06
CA SER A 78 0.93 25.50 25.51
C SER A 78 1.30 24.66 24.29
N HIS A 79 1.49 25.32 23.16
CA HIS A 79 1.87 24.67 21.90
C HIS A 79 3.23 23.98 21.96
N GLU A 80 4.20 24.53 22.70
CA GLU A 80 5.51 23.90 22.88
C GLU A 80 5.40 22.58 23.66
N LYS A 81 4.71 22.60 24.80
CA LYS A 81 4.52 21.39 25.62
C LYS A 81 3.68 20.35 24.89
N ALA A 82 2.70 20.77 24.09
CA ALA A 82 1.90 19.89 23.26
C ALA A 82 2.71 19.23 22.14
N PHE A 83 3.60 20.00 21.50
CA PHE A 83 4.50 19.48 20.48
C PHE A 83 5.49 18.46 21.06
N ASP A 84 6.14 18.80 22.17
CA ASP A 84 7.10 17.91 22.82
C ASP A 84 6.44 16.61 23.25
N ALA A 85 5.25 16.69 23.85
CA ALA A 85 4.47 15.52 24.25
C ALA A 85 4.04 14.65 23.06
N ALA A 86 3.65 15.25 21.94
CA ALA A 86 3.31 14.51 20.71
C ALA A 86 4.53 13.86 20.05
N CYS A 87 5.73 14.37 20.32
CA CYS A 87 6.98 13.79 19.84
C CYS A 87 7.52 12.65 20.73
N VAL A 88 6.96 12.46 21.94
CA VAL A 88 7.35 11.37 22.84
C VAL A 88 6.98 10.02 22.23
N GLY A 89 7.98 9.26 21.80
CA GLY A 89 7.80 7.92 21.25
C GLY A 89 7.80 7.85 19.71
N VAL A 90 8.02 8.98 19.03
CA VAL A 90 8.22 9.02 17.57
C VAL A 90 9.49 8.24 17.19
N LYS A 91 9.41 7.41 16.14
CA LYS A 91 10.51 6.55 15.66
C LYS A 91 10.72 6.66 14.17
N GLY A 92 11.97 6.47 13.73
CA GLY A 92 12.31 6.34 12.30
C GLY A 92 12.43 7.67 11.57
N GLU A 93 11.84 7.75 10.37
CA GLU A 93 11.95 8.90 9.46
C GLU A 93 11.38 10.19 10.08
N LEU A 94 10.23 10.09 10.76
CA LEU A 94 9.61 11.22 11.46
C LEU A 94 10.52 11.78 12.56
N LYS A 95 11.28 10.95 13.28
CA LYS A 95 12.23 11.41 14.30
C LYS A 95 13.34 12.25 13.70
N SER A 96 13.92 11.78 12.59
CA SER A 96 14.97 12.52 11.87
C SER A 96 14.48 13.89 11.41
N ILE A 97 13.21 14.00 11.02
CA ILE A 97 12.61 15.27 10.58
C ILE A 97 12.40 16.19 11.79
N VAL A 98 11.83 15.67 12.88
CA VAL A 98 11.63 16.44 14.12
C VAL A 98 12.95 16.98 14.69
N ASP A 99 14.01 16.15 14.68
CA ASP A 99 15.34 16.55 15.14
C ASP A 99 15.95 17.66 14.25
N SER A 100 15.63 17.68 12.95
CA SER A 100 16.11 18.71 12.00
C SER A 100 15.43 20.07 12.14
N ILE A 101 14.25 20.13 12.78
CA ILE A 101 13.45 21.35 12.95
C ILE A 101 13.46 21.87 14.39
N CYS A 102 14.47 21.48 15.18
CA CYS A 102 14.50 21.75 16.62
C CYS A 102 14.45 23.25 16.98
N GLU A 103 15.00 24.11 16.11
CA GLU A 103 15.12 25.57 16.34
C GLU A 103 13.88 26.40 15.96
N LEU A 104 12.90 25.80 15.26
CA LEU A 104 11.68 26.51 14.84
C LEU A 104 10.70 26.70 16.01
N SER A 105 9.76 27.64 15.88
CA SER A 105 8.65 27.74 16.86
C SER A 105 7.69 26.55 16.73
N ALA A 106 6.95 26.21 17.80
CA ALA A 106 6.06 25.05 17.81
C ALA A 106 5.04 25.04 16.64
N MET A 107 4.52 26.20 16.25
CA MET A 107 3.58 26.32 15.12
C MET A 107 4.27 26.14 13.76
N GLU A 108 5.48 26.67 13.60
CA GLU A 108 6.28 26.46 12.39
C GLU A 108 6.69 24.99 12.25
N LYS A 109 7.01 24.30 13.35
CA LYS A 109 7.30 22.85 13.33
C LYS A 109 6.09 22.04 12.85
N VAL A 110 4.90 22.38 13.34
CA VAL A 110 3.63 21.74 12.92
C VAL A 110 3.34 22.04 11.44
N GLU A 111 3.55 23.26 10.97
CA GLU A 111 3.37 23.60 9.56
C GLU A 111 4.37 22.87 8.66
N TYR A 112 5.63 22.73 9.09
CA TYR A 112 6.67 22.00 8.36
C TYR A 112 6.32 20.50 8.19
N LEU A 113 5.75 19.89 9.22
CA LEU A 113 5.32 18.48 9.22
C LEU A 113 4.20 18.18 8.21
N SER A 114 3.47 19.20 7.72
CA SER A 114 2.46 19.02 6.67
C SER A 114 3.03 18.41 5.39
N SER A 115 4.27 18.75 5.05
CA SER A 115 4.99 18.21 3.90
C SER A 115 5.32 16.72 4.04
N TYR A 116 5.47 16.23 5.27
CA TYR A 116 5.77 14.83 5.54
C TYR A 116 4.52 13.95 5.53
N PHE A 117 3.44 14.41 6.18
CA PHE A 117 2.25 13.58 6.39
C PHE A 117 1.41 13.38 5.13
N ASP A 118 1.42 14.31 4.16
CA ASP A 118 0.79 14.16 2.81
C ASP A 118 -0.63 13.53 2.85
N ASP A 119 -1.35 13.76 3.95
CA ASP A 119 -2.67 13.20 4.23
C ASP A 119 -3.65 14.35 4.40
N SER A 120 -4.87 14.20 3.88
CA SER A 120 -5.88 15.27 3.81
C SER A 120 -6.29 15.80 5.19
N VAL A 121 -6.08 15.00 6.23
CA VAL A 121 -6.46 15.33 7.62
C VAL A 121 -5.48 16.32 8.25
N TYR A 122 -4.19 16.26 7.90
CA TYR A 122 -3.17 17.09 8.56
C TYR A 122 -3.29 18.59 8.23
N PRO A 123 -3.54 19.02 6.97
CA PRO A 123 -3.81 20.43 6.66
C PRO A 123 -5.05 20.98 7.36
N MET A 124 -6.08 20.15 7.55
CA MET A 124 -7.27 20.52 8.31
C MET A 124 -6.92 20.79 9.77
N PHE A 125 -6.10 19.93 10.37
CA PHE A 125 -5.57 20.11 11.72
C PHE A 125 -4.75 21.40 11.88
N VAL A 126 -3.83 21.70 10.94
CA VAL A 126 -3.06 22.95 10.95
C VAL A 126 -3.99 24.17 10.90
N SER A 127 -5.03 24.11 10.06
CA SER A 127 -6.00 25.20 9.92
C SER A 127 -6.76 25.48 11.23
N VAL A 128 -7.12 24.43 11.97
CA VAL A 128 -7.81 24.56 13.27
C VAL A 128 -6.89 25.11 14.35
N LEU A 129 -5.61 24.74 14.33
CA LEU A 129 -4.63 25.33 15.25
C LEU A 129 -4.42 26.83 14.99
N LYS A 130 -4.34 27.24 13.72
CA LYS A 130 -4.28 28.67 13.35
C LYS A 130 -5.52 29.41 13.83
N LEU A 131 -6.71 28.84 13.62
CA LEU A 131 -7.97 29.43 14.08
C LEU A 131 -8.00 29.58 15.61
N HIS A 132 -7.53 28.58 16.35
CA HIS A 132 -7.42 28.65 17.80
C HIS A 132 -6.44 29.75 18.26
N GLN A 133 -5.30 29.88 17.59
CA GLN A 133 -4.31 30.92 17.91
C GLN A 133 -4.85 32.34 17.65
N GLU A 134 -5.64 32.52 16.59
CA GLU A 134 -6.18 33.83 16.19
C GLU A 134 -7.42 34.24 16.98
N GLN A 135 -8.33 33.30 17.28
CA GLN A 135 -9.64 33.62 17.87
C GLN A 135 -9.71 33.33 19.37
N GLY A 136 -8.79 32.51 19.90
CA GLY A 136 -8.89 31.94 21.24
C GLY A 136 -10.13 31.05 21.39
N GLY A 137 -10.23 30.36 22.52
CA GLY A 137 -11.39 29.51 22.84
C GLY A 137 -10.99 28.10 23.25
N ASP A 138 -11.99 27.25 23.45
CA ASP A 138 -11.74 25.87 23.88
C ASP A 138 -11.35 25.01 22.67
N VAL A 139 -10.05 24.70 22.57
CA VAL A 139 -9.47 23.82 21.54
C VAL A 139 -10.30 22.56 21.40
N LEU A 140 -10.77 21.97 22.50
CA LEU A 140 -11.50 20.70 22.49
C LEU A 140 -12.85 20.79 21.79
N ARG A 141 -13.55 21.93 21.86
CA ARG A 141 -14.81 22.12 21.11
C ARG A 141 -14.58 22.30 19.62
N LEU A 142 -13.57 23.09 19.24
CA LEU A 142 -13.20 23.33 17.84
C LEU A 142 -12.57 22.10 17.17
N SER A 143 -11.82 21.32 17.95
CA SER A 143 -11.16 20.10 17.47
C SER A 143 -11.99 18.84 17.68
N GLY A 144 -13.13 18.89 18.39
CA GLY A 144 -14.03 17.75 18.55
C GLY A 144 -14.63 17.26 17.24
N GLU A 145 -15.04 18.17 16.36
CA GLU A 145 -15.46 17.83 14.99
C GLU A 145 -14.29 17.32 14.14
N LEU A 146 -13.07 17.83 14.37
CA LEU A 146 -11.89 17.32 13.67
C LEU A 146 -11.42 15.96 14.16
N LEU A 147 -11.53 15.68 15.46
CA LEU A 147 -11.20 14.39 16.05
C LEU A 147 -12.23 13.35 15.61
N SER A 148 -13.50 13.72 15.50
CA SER A 148 -14.52 12.81 14.98
C SER A 148 -14.28 12.54 13.49
N GLU A 149 -13.94 13.56 12.69
CA GLU A 149 -13.65 13.39 11.26
C GLU A 149 -12.33 12.65 11.02
N SER A 150 -11.27 12.95 11.78
CA SER A 150 -10.00 12.21 11.77
C SER A 150 -10.21 10.77 12.23
N GLY A 151 -11.03 10.55 13.27
CA GLY A 151 -11.41 9.23 13.73
C GLY A 151 -12.16 8.45 12.66
N ARG A 152 -13.09 9.11 11.97
CA ARG A 152 -13.85 8.55 10.84
C ARG A 152 -12.93 8.16 9.67
N VAL A 153 -11.96 8.99 9.31
CA VAL A 153 -10.97 8.67 8.25
C VAL A 153 -10.08 7.48 8.64
N VAL A 154 -9.68 7.37 9.91
CA VAL A 154 -8.93 6.22 10.42
C VAL A 154 -9.81 4.96 10.40
N GLU A 155 -11.06 5.07 10.82
CA GLU A 155 -12.01 3.95 10.84
C GLU A 155 -12.40 3.48 9.42
N GLU A 156 -12.57 4.40 8.48
CA GLU A 156 -12.73 4.13 7.05
C GLU A 156 -11.48 3.43 6.48
N THR A 157 -10.28 3.82 6.92
CA THR A 157 -9.02 3.17 6.51
C THR A 157 -8.93 1.73 7.05
N ILE A 158 -9.37 1.49 8.29
CA ILE A 158 -9.43 0.15 8.89
C ILE A 158 -10.47 -0.71 8.18
N ALA A 159 -11.66 -0.16 7.89
CA ALA A 159 -12.72 -0.84 7.15
C ALA A 159 -12.27 -1.17 5.71
N PHE A 160 -11.58 -0.25 5.05
CA PHE A 160 -10.97 -0.48 3.73
C PHE A 160 -9.94 -1.61 3.78
N HIS A 161 -9.15 -1.72 4.85
CA HIS A 161 -8.19 -2.80 5.02
C HIS A 161 -8.89 -4.17 5.18
N GLY A 162 -9.95 -4.23 5.98
CA GLY A 162 -10.76 -5.43 6.13
C GLY A 162 -11.41 -5.87 4.82
N ALA A 163 -11.98 -4.92 4.06
CA ALA A 163 -12.50 -5.17 2.72
C ALA A 163 -11.39 -5.60 1.75
N GLY A 164 -10.21 -4.98 1.83
CA GLY A 164 -9.05 -5.27 1.01
C GLY A 164 -8.55 -6.71 1.16
N ILE A 165 -8.47 -7.22 2.40
CA ILE A 165 -8.10 -8.62 2.67
C ILE A 165 -9.11 -9.57 2.03
N ARG A 166 -10.41 -9.29 2.16
CA ARG A 166 -11.46 -10.12 1.56
C ARG A 166 -11.33 -10.18 0.04
N ILE A 167 -11.08 -9.03 -0.60
CA ILE A 167 -10.89 -8.95 -2.05
C ILE A 167 -9.60 -9.68 -2.48
N PHE A 168 -8.51 -9.56 -1.69
CA PHE A 168 -7.27 -10.31 -1.94
C PHE A 168 -7.49 -11.82 -1.88
N VAL A 169 -8.21 -12.31 -0.86
CA VAL A 169 -8.56 -13.73 -0.75
C VAL A 169 -9.40 -14.18 -1.95
N GLN A 170 -10.39 -13.38 -2.37
CA GLN A 170 -11.18 -13.67 -3.57
C GLN A 170 -10.33 -13.74 -4.84
N PHE A 171 -9.37 -12.82 -5.00
CA PHE A 171 -8.43 -12.82 -6.12
C PHE A 171 -7.57 -14.08 -6.14
N CYS A 172 -7.00 -14.46 -4.98
CA CYS A 172 -6.21 -15.68 -4.83
C CYS A 172 -7.03 -16.95 -5.11
N LEU A 173 -8.28 -17.01 -4.64
CA LEU A 173 -9.19 -18.13 -4.92
C LEU A 173 -9.54 -18.22 -6.39
N MET A 174 -9.82 -17.09 -7.06
CA MET A 174 -10.17 -17.07 -8.48
C MET A 174 -9.03 -17.62 -9.35
N TRP A 175 -7.80 -17.13 -9.14
CA TRP A 175 -6.65 -17.60 -9.90
C TRP A 175 -6.20 -19.01 -9.47
N GLY A 176 -6.36 -19.36 -8.20
CA GLY A 176 -6.11 -20.71 -7.70
C GLY A 176 -7.03 -21.74 -8.35
N LEU A 177 -8.34 -21.45 -8.44
CA LEU A 177 -9.29 -22.30 -9.14
C LEU A 177 -8.99 -22.37 -10.65
N SER A 178 -8.62 -21.25 -11.27
CA SER A 178 -8.25 -21.25 -12.70
C SER A 178 -7.02 -22.12 -12.98
N LEU A 179 -6.02 -22.10 -12.10
CA LEU A 179 -4.82 -22.91 -12.22
C LEU A 179 -5.13 -24.39 -11.96
N LEU A 180 -6.01 -24.67 -10.99
CA LEU A 180 -6.50 -26.01 -10.69
C LEU A 180 -7.23 -26.62 -11.89
N VAL A 181 -8.10 -25.86 -12.57
CA VAL A 181 -8.76 -26.31 -13.81
C VAL A 181 -7.74 -26.66 -14.89
N LEU A 182 -6.69 -25.85 -15.07
CA LEU A 182 -5.61 -26.16 -16.03
C LEU A 182 -4.88 -27.47 -15.69
N ILE A 183 -4.59 -27.71 -14.40
CA ILE A 183 -3.97 -28.96 -13.94
C ILE A 183 -4.90 -30.14 -14.23
N PHE A 184 -6.19 -30.02 -13.92
CA PHE A 184 -7.18 -31.09 -14.19
C PHE A 184 -7.31 -31.38 -15.68
N ILE A 185 -7.30 -30.36 -16.53
CA ILE A 185 -7.29 -30.52 -18.00
C ILE A 185 -6.04 -31.28 -18.43
N LYS A 186 -4.85 -30.89 -17.96
CA LYS A 186 -3.58 -31.56 -18.31
C LYS A 186 -3.57 -33.03 -17.88
N LEU A 187 -4.07 -33.34 -16.68
CA LEU A 187 -4.13 -34.71 -16.18
C LEU A 187 -5.19 -35.56 -16.89
N GLY A 188 -6.40 -35.01 -17.06
CA GLY A 188 -7.53 -35.69 -17.69
C GLY A 188 -7.34 -35.93 -19.18
N LEU A 189 -6.58 -35.07 -19.86
CA LEU A 189 -6.22 -35.21 -21.27
C LEU A 189 -4.76 -35.63 -21.45
N SER A 190 -4.12 -36.26 -20.46
CA SER A 190 -2.70 -36.64 -20.53
C SER A 190 -2.34 -37.40 -21.82
N GLN A 191 -3.17 -38.35 -22.25
CA GLN A 191 -2.95 -39.08 -23.51
C GLN A 191 -3.08 -38.22 -24.77
N PHE A 192 -3.87 -37.14 -24.74
CA PHE A 192 -4.00 -36.16 -25.83
C PHE A 192 -2.95 -35.06 -25.74
N SER A 193 -2.46 -34.78 -24.54
CA SER A 193 -1.42 -33.79 -24.26
C SER A 193 -0.12 -34.17 -24.97
N ASP A 194 0.26 -35.44 -24.96
CA ASP A 194 1.48 -35.92 -25.62
C ASP A 194 1.46 -35.62 -27.14
N TYR A 195 0.28 -35.61 -27.77
CA TYR A 195 0.10 -35.21 -29.17
C TYR A 195 0.10 -33.70 -29.38
N LEU A 196 -0.23 -32.92 -28.35
CA LEU A 196 -0.34 -31.46 -28.39
C LEU A 196 0.91 -30.74 -27.91
N ASP A 197 1.82 -31.41 -27.20
CA ASP A 197 3.03 -30.81 -26.63
C ASP A 197 4.04 -30.31 -27.70
N GLY A 198 3.80 -30.61 -28.98
CA GLY A 198 4.50 -30.01 -30.13
C GLY A 198 3.74 -28.89 -30.87
N SER A 199 2.49 -28.61 -30.50
CA SER A 199 1.66 -27.61 -31.18
C SER A 199 1.97 -26.20 -30.67
N LEU A 200 2.29 -25.30 -31.60
CA LEU A 200 2.44 -23.85 -31.33
C LEU A 200 1.23 -23.26 -30.60
N ALA A 201 0.02 -23.81 -30.82
CA ALA A 201 -1.19 -23.35 -30.18
C ALA A 201 -1.21 -23.63 -28.66
N ALA A 202 -0.70 -24.79 -28.22
CA ALA A 202 -0.66 -25.17 -26.81
C ALA A 202 0.41 -24.37 -26.04
N LEU A 203 1.56 -24.11 -26.68
CA LEU A 203 2.59 -23.24 -26.12
C LEU A 203 2.10 -21.79 -26.03
N GLY A 204 1.47 -21.28 -27.09
CA GLY A 204 0.91 -19.93 -27.13
C GLY A 204 -0.17 -19.69 -26.06
N SER A 205 -1.08 -20.66 -25.86
CA SER A 205 -2.13 -20.54 -24.84
C SER A 205 -1.57 -20.54 -23.41
N THR A 206 -0.56 -21.37 -23.14
CA THR A 206 0.11 -21.40 -21.83
C THR A 206 0.83 -20.08 -21.54
N ILE A 207 1.58 -19.55 -22.51
CA ILE A 207 2.26 -18.26 -22.38
C ILE A 207 1.23 -17.14 -22.16
N ALA A 208 0.15 -17.11 -22.95
CA ALA A 208 -0.91 -16.11 -22.82
C ALA A 208 -1.59 -16.17 -21.43
N TYR A 209 -1.85 -17.36 -20.90
CA TYR A 209 -2.42 -17.54 -19.57
C TYR A 209 -1.53 -16.93 -18.48
N PHE A 210 -0.24 -17.26 -18.46
CA PHE A 210 0.69 -16.71 -17.45
C PHE A 210 0.94 -15.22 -17.64
N ALA A 211 0.92 -14.71 -18.87
CA ALA A 211 0.98 -13.28 -19.15
C ALA A 211 -0.24 -12.54 -18.58
N LEU A 212 -1.45 -13.08 -18.77
CA LEU A 212 -2.69 -12.53 -18.21
C LEU A 212 -2.70 -12.59 -16.68
N LEU A 213 -2.21 -13.69 -16.09
CA LEU A 213 -2.02 -13.82 -14.65
C LEU A 213 -1.10 -12.71 -14.13
N LEU A 214 0.07 -12.51 -14.75
CA LEU A 214 1.01 -11.45 -14.37
C LEU A 214 0.40 -10.06 -14.50
N LEU A 215 -0.28 -9.79 -15.62
CA LEU A 215 -0.98 -8.52 -15.83
C LEU A 215 -2.02 -8.28 -14.75
N SER A 216 -2.77 -9.31 -14.35
CA SER A 216 -3.77 -9.20 -13.30
C SER A 216 -3.17 -8.92 -11.93
N ILE A 217 -2.01 -9.52 -11.61
CA ILE A 217 -1.30 -9.25 -10.35
C ILE A 217 -0.82 -7.80 -10.33
N VAL A 218 -0.28 -7.30 -11.44
CA VAL A 218 0.14 -5.89 -11.55
C VAL A 218 -1.06 -4.96 -11.44
N ALA A 219 -2.16 -5.25 -12.14
CA ALA A 219 -3.39 -4.44 -12.08
C ALA A 219 -3.99 -4.44 -10.67
N PHE A 220 -3.96 -5.57 -9.98
CA PHE A 220 -4.40 -5.69 -8.59
C PHE A 220 -3.51 -4.88 -7.65
N ALA A 221 -2.19 -5.01 -7.77
CA ALA A 221 -1.22 -4.25 -6.98
C ALA A 221 -1.33 -2.74 -7.23
N ALA A 222 -1.54 -2.34 -8.49
CA ALA A 222 -1.77 -0.94 -8.86
C ALA A 222 -3.06 -0.40 -8.23
N ARG A 223 -4.18 -1.11 -8.36
CA ARG A 223 -5.47 -0.71 -7.77
C ARG A 223 -5.41 -0.61 -6.24
N PHE A 224 -4.64 -1.48 -5.59
CA PHE A 224 -4.45 -1.44 -4.15
C PHE A 224 -3.50 -0.33 -3.70
N SER A 225 -2.52 0.01 -4.55
CA SER A 225 -1.62 1.14 -4.36
C SER A 225 -2.26 2.49 -4.74
N ASP A 226 -3.45 2.49 -5.33
CA ASP A 226 -4.11 3.64 -5.95
C ASP A 226 -4.85 4.60 -5.04
N GLY A 227 -4.16 4.99 -3.96
CA GLY A 227 -4.13 6.40 -3.60
C GLY A 227 -3.20 7.25 -4.47
N LYS A 228 -2.28 6.66 -5.29
CA LYS A 228 -1.19 7.42 -5.95
C LYS A 228 -0.92 7.21 -7.47
N PHE A 229 -1.46 6.24 -8.24
CA PHE A 229 -1.35 6.31 -9.73
C PHE A 229 -2.18 7.43 -10.35
N ALA A 230 -3.03 8.13 -9.58
CA ALA A 230 -3.55 9.43 -10.01
C ALA A 230 -2.44 10.38 -10.51
N LEU A 231 -1.21 10.23 -9.98
CA LEU A 231 -0.03 11.00 -10.35
C LEU A 231 0.67 10.52 -11.63
N PHE A 232 0.64 9.22 -11.94
CA PHE A 232 1.20 8.68 -13.19
C PHE A 232 0.21 8.67 -14.36
N ALA A 233 -1.09 8.69 -14.08
CA ALA A 233 -2.16 8.75 -15.10
C ALA A 233 -2.57 10.18 -15.50
N GLY A 234 -1.90 11.23 -14.98
CA GLY A 234 -2.27 12.62 -15.29
C GLY A 234 -3.69 13.01 -14.88
N ARG A 235 -4.36 12.19 -14.04
CA ARG A 235 -5.67 12.51 -13.48
C ARG A 235 -5.48 12.91 -12.03
N ARG A 236 -5.24 14.21 -11.82
CA ARG A 236 -5.61 14.85 -10.56
C ARG A 236 -7.06 14.45 -10.26
N PRO A 237 -7.37 13.88 -9.09
CA PRO A 237 -8.76 13.80 -8.67
C PRO A 237 -9.27 15.24 -8.59
N LYS A 238 -10.21 15.60 -9.46
CA LYS A 238 -10.98 16.82 -9.28
C LYS A 238 -11.73 16.64 -7.97
N GLY A 239 -11.36 17.44 -6.98
CA GLY A 239 -12.04 17.50 -5.69
C GLY A 239 -13.54 17.69 -5.90
N LYS A 240 -14.31 16.99 -5.08
CA LYS A 240 -15.59 17.44 -4.61
C LYS A 240 -15.49 17.53 -3.10
#